data_AF-A0A7K2MHZ1-F1
#
_entry.id   AF-A0A7K2MHZ1-F1
#
_cell.length_a   1.000
_cell.length_b   1.000
_cell.length_c   1.000
_cell.angle_alpha   90.00
_cell.angle_beta   90.00
_cell.angle_gamma   90.00
#
_symmetry.space_group_name_H-M   'P 1'
#
loop_
_entity.id
_entity.type
_entity.pdbx_description
1 polymer ?
#
loop_
_entity_poly.entity_id
_entity_poly.type
_entity_poly.pdbx_seq_one_letter_code
_entity_poly.pdbx_strand_id
1 'polypeptide(L)'
;WELMPRDWERAVGSDRLDLMTGELEGLIRFLEQITGRVFSETRFAEVMALVNEQQEWNRRTRDLIAGARPCPLPVNDSIPSVMIPQWHRGTPWARDAARAFHDEVAERVSTGTSVCPEERARLMWIGRGLWFDLDFYRRFEESHGAVFVWSMYLAIAADGYLRYGGDPLRALAARFAAFSDQLYTPPWSAEWYVKEARHHGVDGVVHLVSEDARGSYFTTRALEAAGIPVLELHADNVDTRSADGDTLTRTVGDWLDRRVPAGD
;
A
#
# COMPACT_ATOMS: atom_id res chain seq x y z
N TRP A 1 7.98 6.21 -8.30
CA TRP A 1 6.61 6.73 -8.11
C TRP A 1 6.38 8.09 -8.77
N GLU A 2 7.34 9.01 -8.83
CA GLU A 2 7.14 10.33 -9.48
C GLU A 2 6.97 10.28 -11.00
N LEU A 3 7.79 9.48 -11.68
CA LEU A 3 7.71 9.29 -13.13
C LEU A 3 6.48 8.46 -13.53
N MET A 4 6.09 7.51 -12.69
CA MET A 4 5.07 6.49 -12.98
C MET A 4 3.76 7.05 -13.58
N PRO A 5 3.15 8.13 -13.05
CA PRO A 5 1.91 8.65 -13.62
C PRO A 5 1.98 9.08 -15.09
N ARG A 6 3.11 9.61 -15.60
CA ARG A 6 3.16 10.24 -16.94
C ARG A 6 4.38 9.90 -17.79
N ASP A 7 5.49 9.54 -17.16
CA ASP A 7 6.76 9.18 -17.79
C ASP A 7 7.14 7.73 -17.43
N TRP A 8 6.15 6.84 -17.48
CA TRP A 8 6.31 5.43 -17.13
C TRP A 8 7.22 4.69 -18.12
N GLU A 9 7.29 5.11 -19.39
CA GLU A 9 8.13 4.47 -20.39
C GLU A 9 9.61 4.62 -20.06
N ARG A 10 10.04 5.82 -19.64
CA ARG A 10 11.40 6.06 -19.17
C ARG A 10 11.76 5.21 -17.95
N ALA A 11 10.80 5.03 -17.06
CA ALA A 11 11.04 4.37 -15.79
C ALA A 11 10.99 2.84 -15.89
N VAL A 12 10.13 2.26 -16.74
CA VAL A 12 10.01 0.81 -16.93
C VAL A 12 10.95 0.29 -18.03
N GLY A 13 11.16 1.08 -19.09
CA GLY A 13 11.92 0.70 -20.29
C GLY A 13 11.05 0.06 -21.37
N SER A 14 11.32 0.41 -22.63
CA SER A 14 10.54 -0.02 -23.80
C SER A 14 10.46 -1.53 -23.94
N ASP A 15 11.57 -2.26 -23.78
CA ASP A 15 11.61 -3.69 -24.07
C ASP A 15 10.68 -4.51 -23.16
N ARG A 16 10.60 -4.14 -21.87
CA ARG A 16 9.67 -4.77 -20.91
C ARG A 16 8.22 -4.46 -21.25
N LEU A 17 7.97 -3.24 -21.72
CA LEU A 17 6.62 -2.79 -22.10
C LEU A 17 6.17 -3.45 -23.40
N ASP A 18 7.05 -3.55 -24.39
CA ASP A 18 6.78 -4.20 -25.67
C ASP A 18 6.44 -5.68 -25.46
N LEU A 19 7.22 -6.38 -24.63
CA LEU A 19 6.94 -7.76 -24.25
C LEU A 19 5.57 -7.88 -23.56
N MET A 20 5.33 -7.10 -22.51
CA MET A 20 4.08 -7.19 -21.74
C MET A 20 2.86 -6.77 -22.57
N THR A 21 2.99 -5.78 -23.46
CA THR A 21 1.93 -5.40 -24.41
C THR A 21 1.63 -6.55 -25.37
N GLY A 22 2.64 -7.21 -25.94
CA GLY A 22 2.45 -8.38 -26.82
C GLY A 22 1.75 -9.55 -26.13
N GLU A 23 2.10 -9.81 -24.86
CA GLU A 23 1.41 -10.82 -24.02
C GLU A 23 -0.06 -10.44 -23.78
N LEU A 24 -0.35 -9.16 -23.51
CA LEU A 24 -1.72 -8.67 -23.33
C LEU A 24 -2.54 -8.76 -24.62
N GLU A 25 -1.96 -8.48 -25.78
CA GLU A 25 -2.61 -8.68 -27.08
C GLU A 25 -2.93 -10.18 -27.32
N GLY A 26 -2.01 -11.06 -26.93
CA GLY A 26 -2.23 -12.51 -26.94
C GLY A 26 -3.41 -12.92 -26.05
N LEU A 27 -3.46 -12.37 -24.84
CA LEU A 27 -4.57 -12.58 -23.91
C LEU A 27 -5.90 -12.07 -24.47
N ILE A 28 -5.91 -10.89 -25.10
CA ILE A 28 -7.12 -10.35 -25.76
C ILE A 28 -7.63 -11.33 -26.81
N ARG A 29 -6.77 -11.79 -27.74
CA ARG A 29 -7.17 -12.77 -28.78
C ARG A 29 -7.74 -14.05 -28.17
N PHE A 30 -7.10 -14.56 -27.12
CA PHE A 30 -7.60 -15.73 -26.40
C PHE A 30 -8.98 -15.48 -25.77
N LEU A 31 -9.18 -14.34 -25.11
CA LEU A 31 -10.46 -13.96 -24.49
C LEU A 31 -11.57 -13.79 -25.53
N GLU A 32 -11.29 -13.20 -26.69
CA GLU A 32 -12.26 -13.08 -27.78
C GLU A 32 -12.70 -14.46 -28.29
N GLN A 33 -11.77 -15.39 -28.46
CA GLN A 33 -12.06 -16.76 -28.89
C GLN A 33 -12.92 -17.54 -27.89
N ILE A 34 -12.59 -17.48 -26.59
CA ILE A 34 -13.32 -18.28 -25.59
C ILE A 34 -14.67 -17.67 -25.21
N THR A 35 -14.82 -16.33 -25.31
CA THR A 35 -16.05 -15.63 -24.90
C THR A 35 -16.98 -15.31 -26.07
N GLY A 36 -16.47 -15.31 -27.30
CA GLY A 36 -17.19 -14.85 -28.49
C GLY A 36 -17.46 -13.34 -28.52
N ARG A 37 -16.84 -12.56 -27.64
CA ARG A 37 -17.01 -11.10 -27.55
C ARG A 37 -15.78 -10.41 -28.14
N VAL A 38 -16.01 -9.42 -28.99
CA VAL A 38 -14.92 -8.60 -29.57
C VAL A 38 -14.45 -7.56 -28.56
N PHE A 39 -13.14 -7.37 -28.48
CA PHE A 39 -12.53 -6.35 -27.64
C PHE A 39 -12.89 -4.95 -28.14
N SER A 40 -13.26 -4.07 -27.23
CA SER A 40 -13.59 -2.68 -27.53
C SER A 40 -12.54 -1.76 -26.90
N GLU A 41 -11.72 -1.14 -27.74
CA GLU A 41 -10.71 -0.16 -27.32
C GLU A 41 -11.35 1.04 -26.61
N THR A 42 -12.50 1.53 -27.10
CA THR A 42 -13.26 2.60 -26.45
C THR A 42 -13.65 2.22 -25.03
N ARG A 43 -14.25 1.03 -24.85
CA ARG A 43 -14.66 0.55 -23.53
C ARG A 43 -13.45 0.34 -22.62
N PHE A 44 -12.35 -0.14 -23.17
CA PHE A 44 -11.12 -0.34 -22.43
C PHE A 44 -10.51 0.98 -21.94
N ALA A 45 -10.50 2.02 -22.77
CA ALA A 45 -10.05 3.36 -22.37
C ALA A 45 -10.91 3.92 -21.21
N GLU A 46 -12.23 3.72 -21.24
CA GLU A 46 -13.12 4.09 -20.12
C GLU A 46 -12.77 3.36 -18.82
N VAL A 47 -12.54 2.04 -18.90
CA VAL A 47 -12.11 1.22 -17.74
C VAL A 47 -10.79 1.75 -17.19
N MET A 48 -9.81 2.06 -18.05
CA MET A 48 -8.53 2.63 -17.64
C MET A 48 -8.68 4.00 -16.95
N ALA A 49 -9.59 4.85 -17.45
CA ALA A 49 -9.89 6.13 -16.81
C ALA A 49 -10.52 5.95 -15.43
N LEU A 50 -11.47 5.02 -15.27
CA LEU A 50 -12.08 4.69 -13.97
C LEU A 50 -11.05 4.16 -12.97
N VAL A 51 -10.11 3.32 -13.42
CA VAL A 51 -9.00 2.86 -12.57
C VAL A 51 -8.21 4.07 -12.06
N ASN A 52 -7.85 5.00 -12.93
CA ASN A 52 -7.06 6.18 -12.52
C ASN A 52 -7.85 7.09 -11.56
N GLU A 53 -9.15 7.31 -11.80
CA GLU A 53 -9.99 8.10 -10.90
C GLU A 53 -10.08 7.46 -9.51
N GLN A 54 -10.27 6.13 -9.43
CA GLN A 54 -10.25 5.39 -8.18
C GLN A 54 -8.93 5.57 -7.41
N GLN A 55 -7.79 5.49 -8.10
CA GLN A 55 -6.49 5.63 -7.44
C GLN A 55 -6.17 7.06 -7.04
N GLU A 56 -6.68 8.05 -7.77
CA GLU A 56 -6.58 9.45 -7.37
C GLU A 56 -7.31 9.72 -6.05
N TRP A 57 -8.47 9.07 -5.83
CA TRP A 57 -9.13 9.09 -4.51
C TRP A 57 -8.28 8.40 -3.44
N ASN A 58 -7.75 7.20 -3.70
CA ASN A 58 -6.86 6.52 -2.77
C ASN A 58 -5.61 7.36 -2.42
N ARG A 59 -5.03 8.07 -3.39
CA ARG A 59 -3.90 8.97 -3.17
C ARG A 59 -4.26 10.12 -2.24
N ARG A 60 -5.41 10.76 -2.46
CA ARG A 60 -5.92 11.82 -1.57
C ARG A 60 -6.18 11.30 -0.16
N THR A 61 -6.78 10.11 -0.02
CA THR A 61 -7.03 9.51 1.30
C THR A 61 -5.73 9.19 2.03
N ARG A 62 -4.74 8.62 1.33
CA ARG A 62 -3.39 8.36 1.88
C ARG A 62 -2.74 9.66 2.37
N ASP A 63 -2.77 10.71 1.55
CA ASP A 63 -2.17 12.01 1.88
C ASP A 63 -2.89 12.68 3.07
N LEU A 64 -4.21 12.52 3.16
CA LEU A 64 -5.01 13.03 4.27
C LEU A 64 -4.69 12.32 5.59
N ILE A 65 -4.58 10.99 5.59
CA ILE A 65 -4.19 10.20 6.78
C ILE A 65 -2.77 10.57 7.21
N ALA A 66 -1.85 10.69 6.24
CA ALA A 66 -0.47 11.10 6.50
C ALA A 66 -0.39 12.45 7.23
N GLY A 67 -1.20 13.43 6.81
CA GLY A 67 -1.22 14.78 7.37
C GLY A 67 -2.01 14.95 8.67
N ALA A 68 -2.98 14.09 8.98
CA ALA A 68 -3.85 14.23 10.15
C ALA A 68 -3.22 13.63 11.41
N ARG A 69 -2.89 14.45 12.42
CA ARG A 69 -2.47 14.03 13.78
C ARG A 69 -3.47 14.55 14.82
N PRO A 70 -4.03 13.68 15.69
CA PRO A 70 -3.90 12.22 15.73
C PRO A 70 -4.54 11.49 14.52
N CYS A 71 -4.18 10.22 14.32
CA CYS A 71 -4.64 9.37 13.23
C CYS A 71 -6.18 9.19 13.27
N PRO A 72 -6.89 9.41 12.15
CA PRO A 72 -8.36 9.49 12.15
C PRO A 72 -9.08 8.13 12.05
N LEU A 73 -8.37 7.06 11.67
CA LEU A 73 -8.96 5.73 11.51
C LEU A 73 -7.95 4.62 11.78
N PRO A 74 -8.40 3.45 12.27
CA PRO A 74 -7.49 2.35 12.53
C PRO A 74 -7.13 1.66 11.21
N VAL A 75 -5.91 1.14 11.12
CA VAL A 75 -5.39 0.54 9.88
C VAL A 75 -6.21 -0.68 9.43
N ASN A 76 -6.79 -1.43 10.38
CA ASN A 76 -7.64 -2.59 10.11
C ASN A 76 -8.97 -2.22 9.41
N ASP A 77 -9.43 -0.96 9.52
CA ASP A 77 -10.56 -0.44 8.72
C ASP A 77 -10.10 0.03 7.33
N SER A 78 -8.92 0.62 7.23
CA SER A 78 -8.35 1.10 5.97
C SER A 78 -8.08 -0.03 4.98
N ILE A 79 -7.57 -1.16 5.46
CA ILE A 79 -7.21 -2.32 4.63
C ILE A 79 -8.40 -2.83 3.79
N PRO A 80 -9.55 -3.25 4.37
CA PRO A 80 -10.70 -3.73 3.59
C PRO A 80 -11.33 -2.61 2.74
N SER A 81 -11.34 -1.37 3.24
CA SER A 81 -11.88 -0.20 2.53
C SER A 81 -11.17 0.08 1.21
N VAL A 82 -9.89 -0.32 1.09
CA VAL A 82 -9.13 -0.22 -0.16
C VAL A 82 -9.11 -1.55 -0.91
N MET A 83 -8.89 -2.68 -0.24
CA MET A 83 -8.72 -3.97 -0.91
C MET A 83 -9.94 -4.39 -1.72
N ILE A 84 -11.15 -4.23 -1.17
CA ILE A 84 -12.36 -4.69 -1.86
C ILE A 84 -12.60 -3.87 -3.14
N PRO A 85 -12.56 -2.53 -3.14
CA PRO A 85 -12.59 -1.75 -4.38
C PRO A 85 -11.49 -2.13 -5.38
N GLN A 86 -10.30 -2.53 -4.92
CA GLN A 86 -9.22 -2.92 -5.83
C GLN A 86 -9.50 -4.20 -6.62
N TRP A 87 -10.36 -5.11 -6.12
CA TRP A 87 -10.83 -6.29 -6.86
C TRP A 87 -11.87 -5.94 -7.94
N HIS A 88 -12.56 -4.80 -7.79
CA HIS A 88 -13.56 -4.30 -8.73
C HIS A 88 -13.05 -3.16 -9.60
N ARG A 89 -11.73 -3.03 -9.72
CA ARG A 89 -11.09 -1.88 -10.37
C ARG A 89 -11.59 -1.65 -11.79
N GLY A 90 -11.74 -0.37 -12.14
CA GLY A 90 -12.23 0.02 -13.46
C GLY A 90 -13.75 -0.10 -13.60
N THR A 91 -14.46 -0.25 -12.49
CA THR A 91 -15.91 -0.10 -12.40
C THR A 91 -16.30 1.22 -11.73
N PRO A 92 -17.49 1.78 -12.03
CA PRO A 92 -18.01 2.93 -11.31
C PRO A 92 -18.14 2.68 -9.81
N TRP A 93 -18.57 1.48 -9.42
CA TRP A 93 -18.70 1.08 -8.01
C TRP A 93 -17.37 1.20 -7.26
N ALA A 94 -16.28 0.69 -7.81
CA ALA A 94 -14.97 0.75 -7.16
C ALA A 94 -14.44 2.18 -7.03
N ARG A 95 -14.68 3.02 -8.06
CA ARG A 95 -14.37 4.44 -8.02
C ARG A 95 -15.20 5.16 -6.96
N ASP A 96 -16.50 4.91 -6.90
CA ASP A 96 -17.42 5.52 -5.93
C ASP A 96 -17.10 5.08 -4.50
N ALA A 97 -16.73 3.81 -4.30
CA ALA A 97 -16.30 3.30 -3.00
C ALA A 97 -15.00 3.96 -2.51
N ALA A 98 -14.00 4.16 -3.39
CA ALA A 98 -12.77 4.88 -3.02
C ALA A 98 -13.05 6.35 -2.67
N ARG A 99 -13.99 6.99 -3.37
CA ARG A 99 -14.46 8.34 -3.03
C ARG A 99 -15.20 8.38 -1.69
N ALA A 100 -16.12 7.45 -1.44
CA ALA A 100 -16.84 7.38 -0.18
C ALA A 100 -15.88 7.18 1.01
N PHE A 101 -14.88 6.31 0.84
CA PHE A 101 -13.82 6.14 1.83
C PHE A 101 -13.03 7.43 2.08
N HIS A 102 -12.65 8.15 1.02
CA HIS A 102 -12.02 9.46 1.16
C HIS A 102 -12.89 10.44 1.96
N ASP A 103 -14.17 10.55 1.60
CA ASP A 103 -15.09 11.51 2.20
C ASP A 103 -15.33 11.20 3.70
N GLU A 104 -15.41 9.92 4.08
CA GLU A 104 -15.50 9.51 5.49
C GLU A 104 -14.23 9.87 6.28
N VAL A 105 -13.05 9.63 5.70
CA VAL A 105 -11.78 10.02 6.35
C VAL A 105 -11.69 11.55 6.50
N ALA A 106 -12.11 12.31 5.48
CA ALA A 106 -12.16 13.77 5.52
C ALA A 106 -13.09 14.29 6.62
N GLU A 107 -14.26 13.67 6.77
CA GLU A 107 -15.19 13.99 7.86
C GLU A 107 -14.57 13.71 9.23
N ARG A 108 -13.97 12.53 9.42
CA ARG A 108 -13.30 12.16 10.68
C ARG A 108 -12.18 13.15 11.04
N VAL A 109 -11.35 13.53 10.07
CA VAL A 109 -10.31 14.56 10.27
C VAL A 109 -10.93 15.91 10.65
N SER A 110 -11.98 16.34 9.95
CA SER A 110 -12.61 17.64 10.21
C SER A 110 -13.31 17.75 11.58
N THR A 111 -13.82 16.63 12.08
CA THR A 111 -14.51 16.54 13.38
C THR A 111 -13.56 16.25 14.55
N GLY A 112 -12.26 16.05 14.28
CA GLY A 112 -11.28 15.68 15.29
C GLY A 112 -11.44 14.25 15.83
N THR A 113 -12.09 13.38 15.07
CA THR A 113 -12.19 11.95 15.40
C THR A 113 -10.80 11.33 15.31
N SER A 114 -10.39 10.58 16.33
CA SER A 114 -9.08 9.95 16.41
C SER A 114 -9.17 8.53 16.95
N VAL A 115 -8.25 7.67 16.51
CA VAL A 115 -8.07 6.30 17.03
C VAL A 115 -7.52 6.33 18.44
N CYS A 116 -6.48 7.14 18.64
CA CYS A 116 -5.80 7.33 19.91
C CYS A 116 -5.64 8.84 20.12
N PRO A 117 -6.42 9.49 21.00
CA PRO A 117 -6.30 10.92 21.27
C PRO A 117 -4.91 11.32 21.78
N GLU A 118 -4.29 10.42 22.55
CA GLU A 118 -2.94 10.55 23.09
C GLU A 118 -1.91 9.85 22.17
N GLU A 119 -2.02 10.03 20.84
CA GLU A 119 -1.08 9.47 19.88
C GLU A 119 0.34 10.03 20.12
N ARG A 120 1.25 9.16 20.57
CA ARG A 120 2.66 9.45 20.87
C ARG A 120 3.64 8.95 19.82
N ALA A 121 3.26 7.90 19.08
CA ALA A 121 4.11 7.29 18.08
C ALA A 121 3.30 6.76 16.89
N ARG A 122 3.86 6.91 15.69
CA ARG A 122 3.30 6.35 14.46
C ARG A 122 4.09 5.16 13.99
N LEU A 123 3.40 4.07 13.72
CA LEU A 123 3.97 2.83 13.26
C LEU A 123 3.61 2.54 11.81
N MET A 124 4.52 1.85 11.14
CA MET A 124 4.34 1.34 9.78
C MET A 124 4.50 -0.17 9.78
N TRP A 125 3.53 -0.88 9.20
CA TRP A 125 3.64 -2.32 8.99
C TRP A 125 4.10 -2.63 7.56
N ILE A 126 5.28 -3.22 7.41
CA ILE A 126 5.78 -3.69 6.11
C ILE A 126 5.58 -5.20 6.01
N GLY A 127 5.03 -5.65 4.88
CA GLY A 127 4.74 -7.06 4.62
C GLY A 127 3.24 -7.30 4.51
N ARG A 128 2.87 -8.57 4.30
CA ARG A 128 1.46 -8.98 4.20
C ARG A 128 0.74 -8.69 5.52
N GLY A 129 -0.56 -8.42 5.46
CA GLY A 129 -1.40 -8.28 6.66
C GLY A 129 -1.35 -9.54 7.53
N LEU A 130 -1.33 -9.36 8.85
CA LEU A 130 -1.42 -10.44 9.83
C LEU A 130 -2.88 -10.95 9.90
N TRP A 131 -3.30 -11.72 8.90
CA TRP A 131 -4.71 -12.00 8.64
C TRP A 131 -5.40 -12.82 9.72
N PHE A 132 -4.66 -13.62 10.48
CA PHE A 132 -5.21 -14.36 11.60
C PHE A 132 -5.48 -13.48 12.84
N ASP A 133 -4.93 -12.26 12.88
CA ASP A 133 -4.96 -11.37 14.04
C ASP A 133 -4.88 -9.89 13.63
N LEU A 134 -5.95 -9.38 13.01
CA LEU A 134 -6.02 -7.96 12.60
C LEU A 134 -6.09 -7.00 13.79
N ASP A 135 -6.53 -7.47 14.97
CA ASP A 135 -6.57 -6.65 16.19
C ASP A 135 -5.17 -6.39 16.75
N PHE A 136 -4.15 -7.15 16.32
CA PHE A 136 -2.75 -6.89 16.63
C PHE A 136 -2.36 -5.43 16.42
N TYR A 137 -2.83 -4.81 15.33
CA TYR A 137 -2.50 -3.43 14.98
C TYR A 137 -3.02 -2.39 15.98
N ARG A 138 -3.91 -2.77 16.90
CA ARG A 138 -4.53 -1.87 17.87
C ARG A 138 -4.00 -2.03 19.28
N ARG A 139 -3.25 -3.10 19.58
CA ARG A 139 -2.82 -3.46 20.94
C ARG A 139 -1.92 -2.44 21.63
N PHE A 140 -1.30 -1.55 20.86
CA PHE A 140 -0.35 -0.54 21.37
C PHE A 140 -0.97 0.86 21.53
N GLU A 141 -2.24 1.03 21.13
CA GLU A 141 -2.96 2.30 21.19
C GLU A 141 -3.11 2.77 22.65
N GLU A 142 -3.61 1.91 23.54
CA GLU A 142 -3.83 2.26 24.96
C GLU A 142 -2.55 2.24 25.78
N SER A 143 -1.66 1.28 25.52
CA SER A 143 -0.48 1.03 26.36
C SER A 143 0.68 1.98 26.05
N HIS A 144 0.88 2.36 24.78
CA HIS A 144 2.03 3.15 24.34
C HIS A 144 1.63 4.44 23.62
N GLY A 145 0.33 4.65 23.33
CA GLY A 145 -0.09 5.71 22.41
C GLY A 145 0.44 5.50 20.98
N ALA A 146 0.77 4.25 20.62
CA ALA A 146 1.39 3.93 19.34
C ALA A 146 0.34 3.43 18.34
N VAL A 147 0.26 4.07 17.18
CA VAL A 147 -0.79 3.82 16.18
C VAL A 147 -0.16 3.40 14.86
N PHE A 148 -0.59 2.27 14.29
CA PHE A 148 -0.26 1.93 12.92
C PHE A 148 -1.04 2.84 11.96
N VAL A 149 -0.34 3.74 11.27
CA VAL A 149 -0.96 4.75 10.38
C VAL A 149 -0.85 4.39 8.90
N TRP A 150 -0.08 3.34 8.59
CA TRP A 150 0.29 3.00 7.23
C TRP A 150 0.02 1.53 6.90
N SER A 151 -0.56 1.29 5.73
CA SER A 151 -0.66 -0.04 5.13
C SER A 151 -0.16 -0.04 3.68
N MET A 152 0.49 -1.13 3.28
CA MET A 152 0.96 -1.29 1.90
C MET A 152 -0.17 -1.24 0.87
N TYR A 153 -1.40 -1.62 1.26
CA TYR A 153 -2.56 -1.71 0.38
C TYR A 153 -3.05 -0.33 -0.06
N LEU A 154 -3.19 0.61 0.87
CA LEU A 154 -3.54 2.00 0.54
C LEU A 154 -2.39 2.69 -0.19
N ALA A 155 -1.15 2.49 0.27
CA ALA A 155 0.02 3.12 -0.33
C ALA A 155 0.25 2.69 -1.78
N ILE A 156 0.14 1.39 -2.09
CA ILE A 156 0.29 0.91 -3.46
C ILE A 156 -0.89 1.31 -4.34
N ALA A 157 -2.10 1.42 -3.76
CA ALA A 157 -3.25 1.99 -4.45
C ALA A 157 -2.98 3.44 -4.90
N ALA A 158 -2.39 4.25 -4.00
CA ALA A 158 -2.03 5.64 -4.24
C ALA A 158 -0.89 5.82 -5.27
N ASP A 159 0.21 5.07 -5.14
CA ASP A 159 1.43 5.34 -5.91
C ASP A 159 1.71 4.35 -7.06
N GLY A 160 1.20 3.12 -6.97
CA GLY A 160 1.61 2.03 -7.86
C GLY A 160 0.92 2.03 -9.21
N TYR A 161 -0.36 2.41 -9.24
CA TYR A 161 -1.22 2.07 -10.39
C TYR A 161 -1.56 3.22 -11.35
N LEU A 162 -1.39 4.48 -10.94
CA LEU A 162 -1.72 5.63 -11.79
C LEU A 162 -0.87 5.65 -13.06
N ARG A 163 -1.52 5.70 -14.23
CA ARG A 163 -0.86 5.80 -15.55
C ARG A 163 -1.73 6.65 -16.48
N TYR A 164 -1.21 7.76 -16.98
CA TYR A 164 -1.91 8.69 -17.85
C TYR A 164 -1.21 8.80 -19.21
N GLY A 165 -1.99 9.11 -20.24
CA GLY A 165 -1.51 9.32 -21.60
C GLY A 165 -1.07 8.02 -22.30
N GLY A 166 -0.65 8.18 -23.56
CA GLY A 166 -0.21 7.06 -24.41
C GLY A 166 -1.35 6.13 -24.83
N ASP A 167 -0.95 4.99 -25.39
CA ASP A 167 -1.83 3.88 -25.72
C ASP A 167 -2.35 3.21 -24.42
N PRO A 168 -3.68 3.04 -24.24
CA PRO A 168 -4.24 2.38 -23.07
C PRO A 168 -3.67 0.98 -22.78
N LEU A 169 -3.36 0.18 -23.82
CA LEU A 169 -2.86 -1.18 -23.61
C LEU A 169 -1.43 -1.16 -23.08
N ARG A 170 -0.58 -0.32 -23.67
CA ARG A 170 0.77 -0.03 -23.16
C ARG A 170 0.76 0.57 -21.75
N ALA A 171 -0.20 1.44 -21.43
CA ALA A 171 -0.38 1.96 -20.08
C ALA A 171 -0.77 0.86 -19.08
N LEU A 172 -1.57 -0.12 -19.48
CA LEU A 172 -1.87 -1.31 -18.68
C LEU A 172 -0.62 -2.16 -18.45
N ALA A 173 0.19 -2.39 -19.49
CA ALA A 173 1.47 -3.07 -19.38
C ALA A 173 2.39 -2.38 -18.36
N ALA A 174 2.54 -1.05 -18.46
CA ALA A 174 3.35 -0.26 -17.54
C ALA A 174 2.85 -0.26 -16.09
N ARG A 175 1.56 -0.46 -15.88
CA ARG A 175 0.96 -0.57 -14.55
C ARG A 175 1.43 -1.82 -13.81
N PHE A 176 1.63 -2.93 -14.52
CA PHE A 176 1.95 -4.23 -13.92
C PHE A 176 3.41 -4.64 -14.07
N ALA A 177 4.10 -4.22 -15.13
CA ALA A 177 5.48 -4.60 -15.40
C ALA A 177 6.46 -4.24 -14.26
N ALA A 178 6.24 -3.11 -13.57
CA ALA A 178 7.09 -2.63 -12.48
C ALA A 178 6.51 -2.89 -11.07
N PHE A 179 5.42 -3.64 -10.97
CA PHE A 179 4.69 -3.79 -9.71
C PHE A 179 5.53 -4.53 -8.65
N SER A 180 6.20 -5.60 -9.05
CA SER A 180 7.13 -6.35 -8.19
C SER A 180 8.37 -5.53 -7.84
N ASP A 181 8.84 -4.67 -8.75
CA ASP A 181 10.01 -3.83 -8.51
C ASP A 181 9.72 -2.85 -7.37
N GLN A 182 8.59 -2.16 -7.44
CA GLN A 182 8.17 -1.19 -6.43
C GLN A 182 7.91 -1.83 -5.06
N LEU A 183 7.38 -3.06 -5.00
CA LEU A 183 7.07 -3.70 -3.72
C LEU A 183 8.25 -4.45 -3.12
N TYR A 184 9.11 -5.07 -3.94
CA TYR A 184 10.03 -6.09 -3.45
C TYR A 184 11.48 -5.90 -3.90
N THR A 185 11.76 -5.19 -5.01
CA THR A 185 13.10 -5.17 -5.58
C THR A 185 13.83 -3.83 -5.32
N PRO A 186 14.96 -3.86 -4.59
CA PRO A 186 15.81 -2.68 -4.44
C PRO A 186 16.43 -2.22 -5.76
N PRO A 187 16.69 -0.91 -5.96
CA PRO A 187 16.53 0.15 -4.96
C PRO A 187 15.08 0.66 -4.82
N TRP A 188 14.19 0.34 -5.77
CA TRP A 188 12.85 0.94 -5.86
C TRP A 188 12.00 0.67 -4.61
N SER A 189 11.96 -0.57 -4.14
CA SER A 189 11.19 -0.93 -2.95
C SER A 189 11.70 -0.20 -1.70
N ALA A 190 13.01 -0.25 -1.46
CA ALA A 190 13.64 0.37 -0.30
C ALA A 190 13.40 1.89 -0.26
N GLU A 191 13.63 2.59 -1.38
CA GLU A 191 13.42 4.03 -1.47
C GLU A 191 11.93 4.41 -1.33
N TRP A 192 11.02 3.60 -1.88
CA TRP A 192 9.58 3.83 -1.74
C TRP A 192 9.11 3.67 -0.30
N TYR A 193 9.57 2.65 0.43
CA TYR A 193 9.24 2.48 1.84
C TYR A 193 9.79 3.63 2.70
N VAL A 194 11.02 4.09 2.45
CA VAL A 194 11.56 5.28 3.14
C VAL A 194 10.73 6.53 2.84
N LYS A 195 10.32 6.73 1.59
CA LYS A 195 9.42 7.82 1.20
C LYS A 195 8.09 7.73 1.94
N GLU A 196 7.48 6.56 2.00
CA GLU A 196 6.19 6.37 2.68
C GLU A 196 6.30 6.61 4.18
N ALA A 197 7.35 6.11 4.83
CA ALA A 197 7.58 6.31 6.25
C ALA A 197 7.74 7.81 6.58
N ARG A 198 8.52 8.55 5.79
CA ARG A 198 8.68 10.00 5.94
C ARG A 198 7.37 10.75 5.70
N HIS A 199 6.64 10.39 4.65
CA HIS A 199 5.39 11.05 4.28
C HIS A 199 4.34 10.97 5.39
N HIS A 200 4.27 9.84 6.10
CA HIS A 200 3.34 9.65 7.22
C HIS A 200 3.90 10.06 8.58
N GLY A 201 5.16 10.52 8.64
CA GLY A 201 5.85 10.84 9.89
C GLY A 201 5.96 9.64 10.82
N VAL A 202 6.35 8.49 10.28
CA VAL A 202 6.50 7.23 11.02
C VAL A 202 7.71 7.30 11.96
N ASP A 203 7.48 6.92 13.21
CA ASP A 203 8.48 6.89 14.29
C ASP A 203 9.10 5.49 14.45
N GLY A 204 8.45 4.45 13.94
CA GLY A 204 8.99 3.09 13.94
C GLY A 204 8.32 2.16 12.93
N VAL A 205 9.07 1.18 12.44
CA VAL A 205 8.60 0.21 11.45
C VAL A 205 8.60 -1.20 12.04
N VAL A 206 7.49 -1.90 11.89
CA VAL A 206 7.42 -3.35 12.12
C VAL A 206 7.37 -4.04 10.76
N HIS A 207 8.38 -4.86 10.47
CA HIS A 207 8.59 -5.49 9.18
C HIS A 207 8.38 -7.00 9.31
N LEU A 208 7.28 -7.51 8.78
CA LEU A 208 7.03 -8.94 8.65
C LEU A 208 7.86 -9.52 7.50
N VAL A 209 8.90 -10.27 7.86
CA VAL A 209 9.81 -10.92 6.92
C VAL A 209 9.34 -12.36 6.66
N SER A 210 8.83 -12.62 5.45
CA SER A 210 8.53 -13.98 4.98
C SER A 210 9.81 -14.71 4.53
N GLU A 211 9.82 -16.05 4.55
CA GLU A 211 10.98 -16.87 4.15
C GLU A 211 11.50 -16.59 2.72
N ASP A 212 10.67 -16.08 1.81
CA ASP A 212 11.05 -15.79 0.41
C ASP A 212 11.64 -14.38 0.19
N ALA A 213 11.93 -13.62 1.25
CA ALA A 213 12.15 -12.18 1.12
C ALA A 213 13.52 -11.78 0.55
N ARG A 214 13.71 -11.97 -0.76
CA ARG A 214 14.75 -11.30 -1.54
C ARG A 214 14.45 -9.79 -1.56
N GLY A 215 14.98 -9.07 -0.57
CA GLY A 215 14.85 -7.61 -0.50
C GLY A 215 14.71 -7.05 0.91
N SER A 216 14.26 -7.86 1.89
CA SER A 216 13.96 -7.35 3.24
C SER A 216 15.16 -6.70 3.92
N TYR A 217 16.35 -7.29 3.77
CA TYR A 217 17.60 -6.70 4.27
C TYR A 217 17.82 -5.27 3.77
N PHE A 218 17.60 -5.01 2.48
CA PHE A 218 17.83 -3.69 1.89
C PHE A 218 16.76 -2.68 2.33
N THR A 219 15.50 -3.11 2.46
CA THR A 219 14.43 -2.27 3.01
C THR A 219 14.75 -1.85 4.45
N THR A 220 15.08 -2.82 5.32
CA THR A 220 15.44 -2.56 6.72
C THR A 220 16.65 -1.62 6.81
N ARG A 221 17.72 -1.92 6.06
CA ARG A 221 18.92 -1.06 6.04
C ARG A 221 18.63 0.36 5.57
N ALA A 222 17.79 0.54 4.56
CA ALA A 222 17.45 1.86 4.05
C ALA A 222 16.64 2.69 5.05
N LEU A 223 15.70 2.06 5.77
CA LEU A 223 14.90 2.70 6.82
C LEU A 223 15.77 3.08 8.03
N GLU A 224 16.63 2.17 8.49
CA GLU A 224 17.58 2.45 9.57
C GLU A 224 18.56 3.57 9.19
N ALA A 225 19.09 3.56 7.97
CA ALA A 225 19.95 4.62 7.44
C ALA A 225 19.21 5.97 7.32
N ALA A 226 17.88 5.94 7.15
CA ALA A 226 17.03 7.13 7.19
C ALA A 226 16.68 7.58 8.62
N GLY A 227 17.18 6.91 9.65
CA GLY A 227 16.97 7.24 11.06
C GLY A 227 15.70 6.64 11.67
N ILE A 228 15.02 5.72 10.98
CA ILE A 228 13.76 5.13 11.43
C ILE A 228 14.06 3.74 11.99
N PRO A 229 13.80 3.49 13.29
CA PRO A 229 14.03 2.18 13.89
C PRO A 229 13.11 1.12 13.26
N VAL A 230 13.65 -0.07 13.02
CA VAL A 230 12.93 -1.21 12.44
C VAL A 230 12.97 -2.39 13.40
N LEU A 231 11.85 -3.10 13.53
CA LEU A 231 11.75 -4.43 14.13
C LEU A 231 11.36 -5.43 13.04
N GLU A 232 12.22 -6.40 12.76
CA GLU A 232 11.87 -7.52 11.90
C GLU A 232 11.15 -8.61 12.72
N LEU A 233 9.99 -9.04 12.22
CA LEU A 233 9.23 -10.16 12.75
C LEU A 233 9.23 -11.30 11.74
N HIS A 234 9.56 -12.51 12.20
CA HIS A 234 9.50 -13.72 11.40
C HIS A 234 8.27 -14.51 11.81
N ALA A 235 7.20 -14.40 11.02
CA ALA A 235 5.95 -15.14 11.22
C ALA A 235 5.25 -15.39 9.88
N ASP A 236 4.44 -16.44 9.82
CA ASP A 236 3.51 -16.65 8.73
C ASP A 236 2.30 -15.72 8.92
N ASN A 237 1.81 -15.13 7.83
CA ASN A 237 0.77 -14.12 7.89
C ASN A 237 -0.66 -14.70 8.00
N VAL A 238 -0.83 -16.03 7.90
CA VAL A 238 -2.10 -16.76 8.04
C VAL A 238 -2.04 -17.93 9.02
N ASP A 239 -0.85 -18.44 9.34
CA ASP A 239 -0.67 -19.61 10.21
C ASP A 239 -0.21 -19.26 11.63
N THR A 240 -1.12 -19.40 12.59
CA THR A 240 -0.91 -19.16 14.02
C THR A 240 0.11 -20.11 14.66
N ARG A 241 0.45 -21.23 14.03
CA ARG A 241 1.45 -22.17 14.56
C ARG A 241 2.87 -21.64 14.46
N SER A 242 3.10 -20.71 13.53
CA SER A 242 4.41 -20.12 13.28
C SER A 242 4.81 -19.05 14.31
N ALA A 243 3.82 -18.39 14.92
CA ALA A 243 4.04 -17.33 15.92
C ALA A 243 2.85 -17.20 16.87
N ASP A 244 3.15 -17.21 18.16
CA ASP A 244 2.19 -16.94 19.24
C ASP A 244 1.88 -15.43 19.33
N GLY A 245 0.60 -15.06 19.29
CA GLY A 245 0.14 -13.67 19.27
C GLY A 245 0.54 -12.87 20.51
N ASP A 246 0.56 -13.50 21.69
CA ASP A 246 1.02 -12.86 22.92
C ASP A 246 2.52 -12.57 22.86
N THR A 247 3.28 -13.49 22.25
CA THR A 247 4.71 -13.32 22.04
C THR A 247 5.03 -12.22 21.03
N LEU A 248 4.28 -12.12 19.93
CA LEU A 248 4.42 -10.99 19.00
C LEU A 248 4.11 -9.66 19.70
N THR A 249 3.03 -9.61 20.47
CA THR A 249 2.61 -8.40 21.19
C THR A 249 3.68 -7.93 22.16
N ARG A 250 4.22 -8.84 22.98
CA ARG A 250 5.31 -8.53 23.92
C ARG A 250 6.58 -8.09 23.21
N THR A 251 6.93 -8.73 22.10
CA THR A 251 8.12 -8.40 21.32
C THR A 251 8.06 -6.96 20.78
N VAL A 252 6.90 -6.56 20.25
CA VAL A 252 6.71 -5.18 19.78
C VAL A 252 6.67 -4.20 20.95
N GLY A 253 5.97 -4.51 22.05
CA GLY A 253 5.95 -3.66 23.25
C GLY A 253 7.34 -3.38 23.80
N ASP A 254 8.13 -4.44 24.05
CA ASP A 254 9.52 -4.33 24.53
C ASP A 254 10.41 -3.51 23.57
N TRP A 255 10.14 -3.58 22.27
CA TRP A 255 10.86 -2.81 21.27
C TRP A 255 10.45 -1.33 21.27
N LEU A 256 9.15 -1.02 21.40
CA LEU A 256 8.66 0.34 21.54
C LEU A 256 9.32 1.03 22.73
N ASP A 257 9.33 0.39 23.90
CA ASP A 257 9.94 0.91 25.13
C ASP A 257 11.44 1.26 24.99
N ARG A 258 12.15 0.55 24.11
CA ARG A 258 13.62 0.66 24.00
C ARG A 258 14.09 1.52 22.84
N ARG A 259 13.32 1.59 21.76
CA ARG A 259 13.82 2.02 20.44
C ARG A 259 12.98 3.07 19.75
N VAL A 260 11.72 3.24 20.13
CA VAL A 260 10.86 4.28 19.57
C VAL A 260 10.75 5.40 20.61
N PRO A 261 11.29 6.60 20.35
CA PRO A 261 11.15 7.72 21.28
C PRO A 261 9.66 7.99 21.51
N ALA A 262 9.26 8.22 22.76
CA ALA A 262 7.97 8.84 23.00
C ALA A 262 8.03 10.23 22.35
N GLY A 263 7.12 10.52 21.40
CA GLY A 263 6.98 11.87 20.88
C GLY A 263 6.70 12.83 22.04
N ASP A 264 7.40 13.97 22.05
CA ASP A 264 7.17 15.08 22.99
C ASP A 264 5.79 15.72 22.77
#